data_AF-A0A0R3SES8-F1
#
_entry.id   AF-A0A0R3SES8-F1
#
_cell.length_a   1.000
_cell.length_b   1.000
_cell.length_c   1.000
_cell.angle_alpha   90.00
_cell.angle_beta   90.00
_cell.angle_gamma   90.00
#
_symmetry.space_group_name_H-M   'P 1'
#
loop_
_entity.id
_entity.type
_entity.pdbx_description
1 polymer ?
#
loop_
_entity_poly.entity_id
_entity_poly.type
_entity_poly.pdbx_seq_one_letter_code
_entity_poly.pdbx_strand_id
1 'polypeptide(L)'
;MTTHLLITRKFENLHQELDCLRGRPVNPSLDIDLPTYIVDYAIISAIKRDSASYLADYLRKYPSHIYRFFYQETGVPQKPTRKMITICPLLHYALRSNALECIRVLIQRGASAFQPSYVIEWAVTRGGDSKIEIVEKQTIAWLAELILENVIEYSAKVLNHFKQSNVDFTKPLETRVQRINLKNPIPTKTIQYDDVWHCIEKIIEKICPQEDLNNRKRIMKKLRSGFAMDTLENIIKKRKIEEPKKPTEGEPEKLQDKDV
;
A
#
# COMPACT_ATOMS: atom_id res chain seq x y z
N MET A 1 31.39 -3.81 -16.73
CA MET A 1 31.54 -5.15 -16.10
C MET A 1 30.52 -6.10 -16.73
N THR A 2 30.94 -7.27 -17.16
CA THR A 2 30.12 -8.26 -17.89
C THR A 2 29.08 -8.91 -16.95
N THR A 3 27.85 -9.07 -17.43
CA THR A 3 26.67 -9.64 -16.76
C THR A 3 26.90 -11.04 -16.14
N HIS A 4 27.94 -11.75 -16.58
CA HIS A 4 28.36 -13.04 -16.04
C HIS A 4 28.93 -13.00 -14.62
N LEU A 5 29.50 -11.87 -14.17
CA LEU A 5 30.08 -11.73 -12.82
C LEU A 5 29.02 -11.58 -11.71
N LEU A 6 27.81 -11.12 -12.04
CA LEU A 6 26.70 -10.97 -11.09
C LEU A 6 26.03 -12.31 -10.73
N ILE A 7 26.15 -13.32 -11.59
CA ILE A 7 25.47 -14.62 -11.43
C ILE A 7 26.27 -15.56 -10.50
N THR A 8 27.56 -15.31 -10.28
CA THR A 8 28.45 -16.17 -9.46
C THR A 8 28.73 -15.61 -8.06
N ARG A 9 28.36 -14.35 -7.78
CA ARG A 9 28.60 -13.72 -6.48
C ARG A 9 27.42 -14.00 -5.56
N LYS A 10 27.67 -14.67 -4.43
CA LYS A 10 26.68 -14.78 -3.34
C LYS A 10 26.66 -13.46 -2.59
N PHE A 11 25.53 -12.75 -2.64
CA PHE A 11 25.28 -11.59 -1.79
C PHE A 11 24.63 -12.06 -0.48
N GLU A 12 25.06 -11.50 0.64
CA GLU A 12 24.54 -11.85 1.97
C GLU A 12 23.20 -11.14 2.24
N ASN A 13 22.97 -10.00 1.59
CA ASN A 13 21.75 -9.21 1.74
C ASN A 13 21.50 -8.32 0.50
N LEU A 14 20.34 -7.67 0.48
CA LEU A 14 19.90 -6.83 -0.64
C LEU A 14 20.77 -5.58 -0.83
N HIS A 15 21.32 -5.01 0.25
CA HIS A 15 22.19 -3.83 0.17
C HIS A 15 23.42 -4.14 -0.67
N GLN A 16 24.11 -5.25 -0.36
CA GLN A 16 25.27 -5.70 -1.13
C GLN A 16 24.95 -5.97 -2.60
N GLU A 17 23.78 -6.57 -2.86
CA GLU A 17 23.31 -6.85 -4.22
C GLU A 17 23.10 -5.54 -5.01
N LEU A 18 22.37 -4.58 -4.44
CA LEU A 18 22.10 -3.29 -5.08
C LEU A 18 23.36 -2.44 -5.25
N ASP A 19 24.26 -2.44 -4.28
CA ASP A 19 25.53 -1.71 -4.37
C ASP A 19 26.43 -2.27 -5.47
N CYS A 20 26.49 -3.60 -5.59
CA CYS A 20 27.21 -4.24 -6.67
C CYS A 20 26.61 -3.88 -8.03
N LEU A 21 25.28 -3.82 -8.15
CA LEU A 21 24.58 -3.45 -9.38
C LEU A 21 24.73 -1.97 -9.73
N ARG A 22 24.79 -1.10 -8.71
CA ARG A 22 25.01 0.34 -8.87
C ARG A 22 26.43 0.63 -9.37
N GLY A 23 27.41 -0.21 -9.04
CA GLY A 23 28.79 -0.08 -9.50
C GLY A 23 29.56 1.11 -8.91
N ARG A 24 28.96 1.81 -7.95
CA ARG A 24 29.52 2.93 -7.20
C ARG A 24 28.89 3.01 -5.81
N PRO A 25 29.52 3.67 -4.83
CA PRO A 25 28.93 3.93 -3.52
C PRO A 25 27.59 4.67 -3.63
N VAL A 26 26.71 4.44 -2.65
CA VAL A 26 25.47 5.21 -2.47
C VAL A 26 25.81 6.67 -2.24
N ASN A 27 25.16 7.55 -3.00
CA ASN A 27 25.19 8.98 -2.81
C ASN A 27 23.85 9.40 -2.20
N PRO A 28 23.80 9.76 -0.90
CA PRO A 28 22.54 10.10 -0.22
C PRO A 28 21.76 11.28 -0.84
N SER A 29 22.44 12.13 -1.60
CA SER A 29 21.83 13.27 -2.30
C SER A 29 21.21 12.89 -3.64
N LEU A 30 21.60 11.75 -4.22
CA LEU A 30 21.17 11.32 -5.56
C LEU A 30 20.43 9.98 -5.58
N ASP A 31 20.64 9.14 -4.56
CA ASP A 31 20.16 7.76 -4.51
C ASP A 31 19.15 7.58 -3.39
N ILE A 32 18.26 6.61 -3.59
CA ILE A 32 17.43 6.10 -2.51
C ILE A 32 18.29 5.13 -1.71
N ASP A 33 18.63 5.54 -0.49
CA ASP A 33 19.28 4.69 0.49
C ASP A 33 18.23 3.83 1.20
N LEU A 34 18.46 2.53 1.29
CA LEU A 34 17.53 1.61 1.92
C LEU A 34 17.78 1.57 3.43
N PRO A 35 16.76 1.37 4.26
CA PRO A 35 16.96 1.23 5.69
C PRO A 35 17.47 -0.17 6.04
N THR A 36 18.03 -0.31 7.24
CA THR A 36 18.20 -1.63 7.85
C THR A 36 16.83 -2.27 8.09
N TYR A 37 16.72 -3.58 7.84
CA TYR A 37 15.44 -4.29 7.88
C TYR A 37 15.52 -5.60 8.66
N ILE A 38 14.36 -6.08 9.08
CA ILE A 38 14.15 -7.36 9.75
C ILE A 38 13.48 -8.31 8.77
N VAL A 39 13.88 -9.59 8.79
CA VAL A 39 13.19 -10.65 8.04
C VAL A 39 12.35 -11.44 9.03
N ASP A 40 11.04 -11.21 9.03
CA ASP A 40 10.08 -11.91 9.88
C ASP A 40 8.78 -12.14 9.10
N TYR A 41 8.72 -13.27 8.39
CA TYR A 41 7.55 -13.60 7.57
C TYR A 41 6.34 -14.02 8.41
N ALA A 42 6.52 -14.36 9.69
CA ALA A 42 5.42 -14.77 10.55
C ALA A 42 4.54 -13.57 10.90
N ILE A 43 5.14 -12.45 11.32
CA ILE A 43 4.38 -11.23 11.61
C ILE A 43 3.72 -10.64 10.36
N ILE A 44 4.41 -10.67 9.21
CA ILE A 44 3.83 -10.20 7.94
C ILE A 44 2.64 -11.09 7.53
N SER A 45 2.77 -12.42 7.67
CA SER A 45 1.69 -13.37 7.41
C SER A 45 0.50 -13.18 8.36
N ALA A 46 0.75 -12.89 9.64
CA ALA A 46 -0.29 -12.59 10.61
C ALA A 46 -1.06 -11.32 10.23
N ILE A 47 -0.36 -10.25 9.84
CA ILE A 47 -0.98 -9.01 9.35
C ILE A 47 -1.82 -9.27 8.09
N LYS A 48 -1.32 -10.07 7.14
CA LYS A 48 -2.07 -10.43 5.92
C LYS A 48 -3.39 -11.15 6.19
N ARG A 49 -3.51 -11.80 7.36
CA ARG A 49 -4.73 -12.49 7.82
C ARG A 49 -5.55 -11.64 8.80
N ASP A 50 -5.20 -10.37 8.95
CA ASP A 50 -5.75 -9.42 9.94
C ASP A 50 -5.73 -9.96 11.39
N SER A 51 -4.70 -10.73 11.74
CA SER A 51 -4.55 -11.31 13.08
C SER A 51 -4.01 -10.28 14.09
N ALA A 52 -4.90 -9.38 14.52
CA ALA A 52 -4.56 -8.30 15.44
C ALA A 52 -4.10 -8.78 16.82
N SER A 53 -4.56 -9.96 17.28
CA SER A 53 -4.13 -10.56 18.55
C SER A 53 -2.65 -10.96 18.49
N TYR A 54 -2.25 -11.70 17.45
CA TYR A 54 -0.85 -12.08 17.24
C TYR A 54 0.04 -10.85 17.13
N LEU A 55 -0.39 -9.85 16.36
CA LEU A 55 0.33 -8.59 16.22
C LEU A 55 0.49 -7.86 17.57
N ALA A 56 -0.57 -7.78 18.38
CA ALA A 56 -0.53 -7.12 19.68
C ALA A 56 0.43 -7.84 20.65
N ASP A 57 0.43 -9.16 20.65
CA ASP A 57 1.35 -9.97 21.47
C ASP A 57 2.80 -9.81 21.00
N TYR A 58 3.02 -9.81 19.68
CA TYR A 58 4.32 -9.55 19.07
C TYR A 58 4.89 -8.19 19.48
N LEU A 59 4.10 -7.13 19.36
CA LEU A 59 4.52 -5.77 19.74
C LEU A 59 4.64 -5.58 21.25
N ARG A 60 3.97 -6.41 22.06
CA ARG A 60 4.22 -6.44 23.51
C ARG A 60 5.62 -6.99 23.81
N LYS A 61 6.02 -8.04 23.11
CA LYS A 61 7.35 -8.66 23.27
C LYS A 61 8.47 -7.81 22.65
N TYR A 62 8.20 -7.15 21.53
CA TYR A 62 9.17 -6.32 20.80
C TYR A 62 8.60 -4.92 20.50
N PRO A 63 8.47 -4.03 21.51
CA PRO A 63 7.83 -2.71 21.31
C PRO A 63 8.52 -1.84 20.26
N SER A 64 9.85 -1.87 20.19
CA SER A 64 10.63 -1.09 19.23
C SER A 64 10.39 -1.47 17.76
N HIS A 65 9.83 -2.66 17.50
CA HIS A 65 9.54 -3.14 16.16
C HIS A 65 8.45 -2.32 15.46
N ILE A 66 7.66 -1.53 16.20
CA ILE A 66 6.70 -0.59 15.62
C ILE A 66 7.35 0.44 14.69
N TYR A 67 8.64 0.75 14.90
CA TYR A 67 9.42 1.70 14.09
C TYR A 67 10.41 1.04 13.13
N ARG A 68 10.49 -0.30 13.11
CA ARG A 68 11.45 -1.04 12.27
C ARG A 68 10.88 -1.28 10.88
N PHE A 69 11.78 -1.49 9.92
CA PHE A 69 11.43 -1.92 8.57
C PHE A 69 11.48 -3.44 8.49
N PHE A 70 10.55 -4.01 7.75
CA PHE A 70 10.43 -5.43 7.50
C PHE A 70 10.62 -5.70 6.03
N TYR A 71 11.35 -6.77 5.72
CA TYR A 71 11.59 -7.21 4.36
C TYR A 71 10.61 -8.31 3.96
N GLN A 72 10.05 -8.18 2.76
CA GLN A 72 9.33 -9.26 2.10
C GLN A 72 9.60 -9.21 0.60
N GLU A 73 9.98 -10.36 0.05
CA GLU A 73 10.10 -10.62 -1.38
C GLU A 73 8.95 -11.51 -1.86
N THR A 74 8.35 -11.15 -2.99
CA THR A 74 7.35 -11.94 -3.71
C THR A 74 7.70 -12.00 -5.19
N GLY A 75 7.29 -13.05 -5.89
CA GLY A 75 7.52 -13.18 -7.33
C GLY A 75 7.84 -14.59 -7.79
N VAL A 76 8.04 -14.74 -9.09
CA VAL A 76 8.36 -16.03 -9.72
C VAL A 76 9.87 -16.07 -10.00
N PRO A 77 10.61 -17.06 -9.47
CA PRO A 77 12.06 -17.14 -9.66
C PRO A 77 12.44 -17.57 -11.10
N GLN A 78 11.50 -18.09 -11.88
CA GLN A 78 11.74 -18.59 -13.24
C GLN A 78 11.92 -17.46 -14.24
N LYS A 79 12.82 -17.63 -15.23
CA LYS A 79 13.07 -16.62 -16.26
C LYS A 79 11.90 -16.51 -17.26
N PRO A 80 11.43 -15.30 -17.61
CA PRO A 80 11.87 -14.00 -17.12
C PRO A 80 11.49 -13.78 -15.65
N THR A 81 12.48 -13.47 -14.82
CA THR A 81 12.30 -13.33 -13.38
C THR A 81 11.68 -11.97 -13.11
N ARG A 82 10.51 -11.96 -12.46
CA ARG A 82 9.91 -10.74 -11.91
C ARG A 82 9.73 -10.94 -10.41
N LYS A 83 10.48 -10.17 -9.63
CA LYS A 83 10.33 -10.11 -8.17
C LYS A 83 9.99 -8.69 -7.73
N MET A 84 9.19 -8.62 -6.68
CA MET A 84 8.85 -7.39 -5.97
C MET A 84 9.39 -7.53 -4.56
N ILE A 85 10.25 -6.62 -4.17
CA ILE A 85 10.79 -6.55 -2.81
C ILE A 85 10.16 -5.35 -2.12
N THR A 86 9.71 -5.57 -0.90
CA THR A 86 9.15 -4.54 -0.03
C THR A 86 10.01 -4.44 1.22
N ILE A 87 10.44 -3.22 1.56
CA ILE A 87 11.10 -2.91 2.82
C ILE A 87 10.30 -1.79 3.46
N CYS A 88 9.41 -2.15 4.38
CA CYS A 88 8.38 -1.22 4.85
C CYS A 88 8.08 -1.40 6.35
N PRO A 89 7.54 -0.38 7.03
CA PRO A 89 6.98 -0.56 8.37
C PRO A 89 5.75 -1.48 8.33
N LEU A 90 5.40 -2.07 9.48
CA LEU A 90 4.24 -2.98 9.59
C LEU A 90 2.92 -2.33 9.11
N LEU A 91 2.77 -1.01 9.27
CA LEU A 91 1.59 -0.27 8.83
C LEU A 91 1.39 -0.35 7.31
N HIS A 92 2.46 -0.34 6.52
CA HIS A 92 2.37 -0.53 5.07
C HIS A 92 1.77 -1.89 4.72
N TYR A 93 2.25 -2.96 5.35
CA TYR A 93 1.74 -4.31 5.10
C TYR A 93 0.25 -4.42 5.48
N ALA A 94 -0.15 -3.77 6.57
CA ALA A 94 -1.55 -3.77 6.99
C ALA A 94 -2.45 -2.99 6.02
N LEU A 95 -2.00 -1.83 5.53
CA LEU A 95 -2.70 -1.05 4.50
C LEU A 95 -2.83 -1.84 3.18
N ARG A 96 -1.74 -2.47 2.71
CA ARG A 96 -1.76 -3.25 1.46
C ARG A 96 -2.59 -4.51 1.53
N SER A 97 -2.78 -5.06 2.74
CA SER A 97 -3.54 -6.30 2.94
C SER A 97 -4.97 -6.07 3.37
N ASN A 98 -5.44 -4.81 3.42
CA ASN A 98 -6.76 -4.46 3.95
C ASN A 98 -7.03 -5.07 5.35
N ALA A 99 -6.00 -5.04 6.20
CA ALA A 99 -6.04 -5.61 7.55
C ALA A 99 -6.50 -4.56 8.56
N LEU A 100 -7.81 -4.32 8.63
CA LEU A 100 -8.41 -3.21 9.38
C LEU A 100 -8.04 -3.23 10.87
N GLU A 101 -8.15 -4.38 11.52
CA GLU A 101 -7.86 -4.48 12.95
C GLU A 101 -6.37 -4.32 13.22
N CYS A 102 -5.51 -4.82 12.34
CA CYS A 102 -4.07 -4.59 12.42
C CYS A 102 -3.72 -3.11 12.19
N ILE A 103 -4.36 -2.42 11.23
CA ILE A 103 -4.19 -0.98 11.01
C ILE A 103 -4.53 -0.23 12.31
N ARG A 104 -5.69 -0.53 12.92
CA ARG A 104 -6.13 0.07 14.18
C ARG A 104 -5.09 -0.14 15.29
N VAL A 105 -4.64 -1.38 15.50
CA VAL A 105 -3.64 -1.71 16.53
C VAL A 105 -2.32 -0.97 16.29
N LEU A 106 -1.81 -0.95 15.05
CA LEU A 106 -0.55 -0.30 14.72
C LEU A 106 -0.60 1.21 14.98
N ILE A 107 -1.66 1.86 14.51
CA ILE A 107 -1.86 3.29 14.72
C ILE A 107 -1.99 3.62 16.22
N GLN A 108 -2.80 2.87 16.97
CA GLN A 108 -2.94 3.04 18.43
C GLN A 108 -1.63 2.82 19.20
N ARG A 109 -0.72 2.00 18.66
CA ARG A 109 0.61 1.74 19.21
C ARG A 109 1.67 2.74 18.74
N GLY A 110 1.28 3.78 18.00
CA GLY A 110 2.18 4.86 17.57
C GLY A 110 2.94 4.59 16.28
N ALA A 111 2.49 3.66 15.42
CA ALA A 111 3.04 3.52 14.09
C ALA A 111 2.89 4.84 13.31
N SER A 112 4.00 5.34 12.76
CA SER A 112 3.97 6.59 12.00
C SER A 112 3.43 6.37 10.59
N ALA A 113 2.37 7.09 10.24
CA ALA A 113 1.85 7.15 8.88
C ALA A 113 2.86 7.75 7.88
N PHE A 114 3.80 8.57 8.35
CA PHE A 114 4.78 9.27 7.52
C PHE A 114 6.12 8.55 7.41
N GLN A 115 6.28 7.39 8.07
CA GLN A 115 7.48 6.58 7.88
C GLN A 115 7.56 6.12 6.42
N PRO A 116 8.74 6.19 5.76
CA PRO A 116 8.88 5.79 4.36
C PRO A 116 8.59 4.30 4.17
N SER A 117 8.26 3.93 2.94
CA SER A 117 8.09 2.56 2.47
C SER A 117 8.82 2.43 1.15
N TYR A 118 9.58 1.35 0.99
CA TYR A 118 10.41 1.12 -0.17
C TYR A 118 9.88 -0.09 -0.94
N VAL A 119 9.51 0.10 -2.20
CA VAL A 119 9.10 -0.97 -3.10
C VAL A 119 10.07 -1.02 -4.27
N ILE A 120 10.64 -2.19 -4.47
CA ILE A 120 11.66 -2.45 -5.48
C ILE A 120 11.06 -3.41 -6.49
N GLU A 121 10.79 -2.91 -7.68
CA GLU A 121 10.40 -3.73 -8.81
C GLU A 121 11.64 -4.19 -9.56
N TRP A 122 11.80 -5.51 -9.62
CA TRP A 122 12.92 -6.13 -10.29
C TRP A 122 12.42 -7.02 -11.41
N ALA A 123 12.82 -6.68 -12.64
CA ALA A 123 12.55 -7.49 -13.82
C ALA A 123 13.87 -7.88 -14.49
N VAL A 124 14.08 -9.18 -14.73
CA VAL A 124 15.17 -9.70 -15.54
C VAL A 124 14.59 -10.28 -16.81
N THR A 125 14.96 -9.68 -17.94
CA THR A 125 14.54 -10.13 -19.26
C THR A 125 15.25 -11.44 -19.65
N ARG A 126 14.73 -12.15 -20.66
CA ARG A 126 15.36 -13.37 -21.18
C ARG A 126 16.79 -13.12 -21.70
N GLY A 127 17.07 -11.92 -22.21
CA GLY A 127 18.39 -11.50 -22.67
C GLY A 127 19.39 -11.18 -21.54
N GLY A 128 18.98 -11.25 -20.27
CA GLY A 128 19.83 -10.95 -19.13
C GLY A 128 19.87 -9.48 -18.72
N ASP A 129 19.20 -8.58 -19.46
CA ASP A 129 19.04 -7.19 -19.04
C ASP A 129 18.10 -7.13 -17.83
N SER A 130 18.56 -6.47 -16.76
CA SER A 130 17.77 -6.20 -15.57
C SER A 130 17.28 -4.76 -15.55
N LYS A 131 15.99 -4.59 -15.27
CA LYS A 131 15.39 -3.30 -14.92
C LYS A 131 15.01 -3.33 -13.45
N ILE A 132 15.63 -2.45 -12.67
CA ILE A 132 15.36 -2.30 -11.24
C ILE A 132 14.84 -0.89 -11.01
N GLU A 133 13.64 -0.78 -10.46
CA GLU A 133 13.03 0.49 -10.07
C GLU A 133 12.76 0.47 -8.56
N ILE A 134 13.32 1.43 -7.85
CA ILE A 134 13.09 1.66 -6.42
C ILE A 134 12.12 2.83 -6.30
N VAL A 135 11.00 2.60 -5.61
CA VAL A 135 10.01 3.62 -5.27
C VAL A 135 10.02 3.79 -3.76
N GLU A 136 10.33 4.99 -3.32
CA GLU A 136 10.17 5.40 -1.94
C GLU A 136 9.02 6.39 -1.84
N LYS A 137 8.03 6.07 -1.02
CA LYS A 137 6.98 7.00 -0.63
C LYS A 137 6.58 6.76 0.81
N GLN A 138 6.08 7.79 1.47
CA GLN A 138 5.60 7.69 2.85
C GLN A 138 4.41 6.72 2.95
N THR A 139 4.28 6.02 4.07
CA THR A 139 3.30 4.93 4.25
C THR A 139 1.85 5.39 4.01
N ILE A 140 1.53 6.63 4.36
CA ILE A 140 0.21 7.22 4.14
C ILE A 140 -0.18 7.36 2.67
N ALA A 141 0.80 7.48 1.75
CA ALA A 141 0.53 7.58 0.32
C ALA A 141 -0.05 6.29 -0.28
N TRP A 142 0.04 5.16 0.44
CA TRP A 142 -0.59 3.90 0.04
C TRP A 142 -2.11 3.87 0.26
N LEU A 143 -2.67 4.88 0.94
CA LEU A 143 -4.13 5.04 1.06
C LEU A 143 -4.83 5.17 -0.28
N ALA A 144 -4.16 5.68 -1.33
CA ALA A 144 -4.72 5.77 -2.65
C ALA A 144 -5.14 4.40 -3.22
N GLU A 145 -4.26 3.41 -3.12
CA GLU A 145 -4.52 2.03 -3.56
C GLU A 145 -5.63 1.40 -2.72
N LEU A 146 -5.59 1.60 -1.39
CA LEU A 146 -6.64 1.13 -0.48
C LEU A 146 -8.02 1.71 -0.85
N ILE A 147 -8.11 3.02 -1.14
CA ILE A 147 -9.36 3.68 -1.49
C ILE A 147 -9.93 3.17 -2.82
N LEU A 148 -9.06 2.78 -3.77
CA LEU A 148 -9.48 2.24 -5.05
C LEU A 148 -9.98 0.80 -4.93
N GLU A 149 -9.27 -0.04 -4.19
CA GLU A 149 -9.55 -1.47 -4.08
C GLU A 149 -10.74 -1.76 -3.16
N ASN A 150 -11.19 -0.80 -2.34
CA ASN A 150 -12.21 -1.02 -1.33
C ASN A 150 -13.47 -0.19 -1.52
N VAL A 151 -14.53 -0.63 -0.84
CA VAL A 151 -15.77 0.13 -0.66
C VAL A 151 -15.54 1.34 0.24
N ILE A 152 -16.37 2.37 0.05
CA ILE A 152 -16.22 3.66 0.75
C ILE A 152 -16.28 3.51 2.28
N GLU A 153 -17.08 2.57 2.79
CA GLU A 153 -17.23 2.35 4.23
C GLU A 153 -15.93 1.84 4.86
N TYR A 154 -15.22 0.95 4.17
CA TYR A 154 -13.93 0.44 4.63
C TYR A 154 -12.88 1.57 4.68
N SER A 155 -12.79 2.34 3.60
CA SER A 155 -11.92 3.51 3.52
C SER A 155 -12.23 4.54 4.60
N ALA A 156 -13.51 4.76 4.91
CA ALA A 156 -13.94 5.65 5.99
C ALA A 156 -13.51 5.14 7.37
N LYS A 157 -13.59 3.83 7.64
CA LYS A 157 -13.10 3.23 8.90
C LYS A 157 -11.59 3.44 9.07
N VAL A 158 -10.82 3.17 8.02
CA VAL A 158 -9.36 3.37 8.04
C VAL A 158 -9.03 4.84 8.30
N LEU A 159 -9.65 5.76 7.56
CA LEU A 159 -9.48 7.20 7.75
C LEU A 159 -9.87 7.67 9.16
N ASN A 160 -10.89 7.06 9.77
CA ASN A 160 -11.29 7.35 11.13
C ASN A 160 -10.18 7.00 12.13
N HIS A 161 -9.48 5.87 11.95
CA HIS A 161 -8.33 5.52 12.78
C HIS A 161 -7.19 6.53 12.68
N PHE A 162 -6.88 6.99 11.45
CA PHE A 162 -5.90 8.06 11.24
C PHE A 162 -6.32 9.36 11.92
N LYS A 163 -7.61 9.73 11.80
CA LYS A 163 -8.14 10.95 12.42
C LYS A 163 -8.08 10.91 13.94
N GLN A 164 -8.56 9.82 14.54
CA GLN A 164 -8.53 9.60 16.00
C GLN A 164 -7.12 9.65 16.59
N SER A 165 -6.11 9.40 15.76
CA SER A 165 -4.70 9.44 16.15
C SER A 165 -3.99 10.72 15.73
N ASN A 166 -4.76 11.76 15.38
CA ASN A 166 -4.29 13.09 15.02
C ASN A 166 -3.25 13.09 13.89
N VAL A 167 -3.40 12.20 12.91
CA VAL A 167 -2.53 12.20 11.73
C VAL A 167 -2.87 13.40 10.85
N ASP A 168 -1.86 14.23 10.60
CA ASP A 168 -1.99 15.49 9.90
C ASP A 168 -1.96 15.33 8.38
N PHE A 169 -3.13 15.35 7.76
CA PHE A 169 -3.26 15.21 6.30
C PHE A 169 -2.83 16.46 5.52
N THR A 170 -2.49 17.57 6.18
CA THR A 170 -2.01 18.80 5.54
C THR A 170 -0.50 18.80 5.28
N LYS A 171 0.22 17.79 5.80
CA LYS A 171 1.66 17.67 5.57
C LYS A 171 1.99 17.37 4.10
N PRO A 172 2.99 18.05 3.52
CA PRO A 172 3.47 17.75 2.18
C PRO A 172 4.12 16.37 2.14
N LEU A 173 3.99 15.69 1.01
CA LEU A 173 4.59 14.38 0.78
C LEU A 173 5.54 14.41 -0.40
N GLU A 174 6.56 13.55 -0.33
CA GLU A 174 7.47 13.30 -1.43
C GLU A 174 7.39 11.82 -1.84
N THR A 175 7.46 11.58 -3.15
CA THR A 175 7.76 10.26 -3.71
C THR A 175 9.03 10.34 -4.53
N ARG A 176 10.00 9.47 -4.21
CA ARG A 176 11.24 9.32 -4.96
C ARG A 176 11.20 8.05 -5.78
N VAL A 177 11.61 8.14 -7.04
CA VAL A 177 11.70 7.01 -7.96
C VAL A 177 13.10 6.95 -8.54
N GLN A 178 13.81 5.86 -8.27
CA GLN A 178 15.15 5.62 -8.78
C GLN A 178 15.14 4.41 -9.71
N ARG A 179 15.76 4.55 -10.89
CA ARG A 179 16.02 3.42 -11.78
C ARG A 179 17.50 3.08 -11.74
N ILE A 180 17.80 1.85 -11.32
CA ILE A 180 19.16 1.33 -11.37
C ILE A 180 19.33 0.66 -12.73
N ASN A 181 19.87 1.43 -13.68
CA ASN A 181 20.29 0.93 -14.98
C ASN A 181 21.76 0.53 -14.91
N LEU A 182 22.08 -0.70 -15.32
CA LEU A 182 23.45 -1.25 -15.28
C LEU A 182 24.46 -0.53 -16.20
N LYS A 183 24.02 0.39 -17.06
CA LYS A 183 24.87 1.06 -18.07
C LYS A 183 24.95 2.59 -17.93
N ASN A 184 23.86 3.26 -17.58
CA ASN A 184 23.80 4.73 -17.46
C ASN A 184 23.02 5.13 -16.21
N PRO A 185 23.62 5.91 -15.29
CA PRO A 185 22.91 6.41 -14.12
C PRO A 185 21.84 7.44 -14.54
N ILE A 186 20.61 7.24 -14.09
CA ILE A 186 19.53 8.23 -14.20
C ILE A 186 19.37 8.84 -12.81
N PRO A 187 19.30 10.18 -12.68
CA PRO A 187 19.06 10.80 -11.39
C PRO A 187 17.72 10.35 -10.81
N THR A 188 17.64 10.24 -9.48
CA THR A 188 16.39 9.95 -8.78
C THR A 188 15.37 11.04 -9.11
N LYS A 189 14.19 10.61 -9.56
CA LYS A 189 13.07 11.51 -9.83
C LYS A 189 12.31 11.74 -8.53
N THR A 190 12.24 12.98 -8.11
CA THR A 190 11.41 13.42 -6.98
C THR A 190 10.08 13.98 -7.49
N ILE A 191 8.98 13.56 -6.87
CA ILE A 191 7.63 14.08 -7.10
C ILE A 191 7.14 14.64 -5.76
N GLN A 192 6.83 15.93 -5.75
CA GLN A 192 6.32 16.62 -4.55
C GLN A 192 4.80 16.76 -4.63
N TYR A 193 4.16 16.64 -3.48
CA TYR A 193 2.72 16.84 -3.29
C TYR A 193 2.50 17.83 -2.16
N ASP A 194 1.58 18.77 -2.36
CA ASP A 194 1.30 19.82 -1.39
C ASP A 194 0.78 19.27 -0.07
N ASP A 195 -0.04 18.22 -0.13
CA ASP A 195 -0.60 17.55 1.03
C ASP A 195 -0.93 16.06 0.74
N VAL A 196 -1.41 15.34 1.76
CA VAL A 196 -1.78 13.92 1.64
C VAL A 196 -2.93 13.71 0.66
N TRP A 197 -3.91 14.61 0.63
CA TRP A 197 -5.07 14.51 -0.27
C TRP A 197 -4.67 14.72 -1.72
N HIS A 198 -3.81 15.71 -2.00
CA HIS A 198 -3.24 15.94 -3.32
C HIS A 198 -2.46 14.71 -3.79
N CYS A 199 -1.65 14.10 -2.91
CA CYS A 199 -0.95 12.85 -3.23
C CYS A 199 -1.92 11.72 -3.58
N ILE A 200 -2.95 11.49 -2.76
CA ILE A 200 -3.95 10.45 -3.00
C ILE A 200 -4.68 10.67 -4.33
N GLU A 201 -5.11 11.90 -4.61
CA GLU A 201 -5.80 12.27 -5.85
C GLU A 201 -4.91 11.99 -7.08
N LYS A 202 -3.66 12.42 -7.07
CA LYS A 202 -2.73 12.21 -8.19
C LYS A 202 -2.40 10.74 -8.43
N ILE A 203 -2.26 9.95 -7.37
CA ILE A 203 -2.05 8.51 -7.51
C ILE A 203 -3.30 7.86 -8.11
N ILE A 204 -4.50 8.21 -7.64
CA ILE A 204 -5.78 7.72 -8.20
C ILE A 204 -5.89 8.07 -9.68
N GLU A 205 -5.62 9.31 -10.08
CA GLU A 205 -5.63 9.75 -11.48
C GLU A 205 -4.66 8.94 -12.36
N LYS A 206 -3.53 8.50 -11.80
CA LYS A 206 -2.51 7.73 -12.52
C LYS A 206 -2.89 6.26 -12.73
N ILE A 207 -3.57 5.63 -11.77
CA ILE A 207 -3.77 4.17 -11.75
C ILE A 207 -5.22 3.75 -12.03
N CYS A 208 -6.19 4.64 -11.87
CA CYS A 208 -7.61 4.34 -12.11
C CYS A 208 -7.91 4.35 -13.62
N PRO A 209 -8.68 3.37 -14.14
CA PRO A 209 -9.25 3.44 -15.48
C PRO A 209 -10.07 4.72 -15.68
N GLN A 210 -10.02 5.30 -16.89
CA GLN A 210 -10.62 6.60 -17.20
C GLN A 210 -12.15 6.61 -16.99
N GLU A 211 -12.81 5.50 -17.28
CA GLU A 211 -14.25 5.28 -17.09
C GLU A 211 -14.68 5.37 -15.63
N ASP A 212 -13.85 4.91 -14.70
CA ASP A 212 -14.14 4.90 -13.27
C ASP A 212 -13.67 6.18 -12.55
N LEU A 213 -12.81 6.97 -13.19
CA LEU A 213 -12.13 8.10 -12.56
C LEU A 213 -13.10 9.12 -11.95
N ASN A 214 -14.18 9.44 -12.66
CA ASN A 214 -15.20 10.39 -12.17
C ASN A 214 -15.89 9.88 -10.89
N ASN A 215 -16.21 8.59 -10.83
CA ASN A 215 -16.79 7.99 -9.64
C ASN A 215 -15.78 7.99 -8.48
N ARG A 216 -14.52 7.63 -8.74
CA ARG A 216 -13.46 7.64 -7.72
C ARG A 216 -13.17 9.04 -7.19
N LYS A 217 -13.17 10.07 -8.03
CA LYS A 217 -13.07 11.48 -7.59
C LYS A 217 -14.24 11.88 -6.69
N ARG A 218 -15.47 11.45 -6.99
CA ARG A 218 -16.65 11.71 -6.11
C ARG A 218 -16.50 11.02 -4.75
N ILE A 219 -16.06 9.76 -4.73
CA ILE A 219 -15.80 9.00 -3.50
C ILE A 219 -14.73 9.72 -2.66
N MET A 220 -13.63 10.11 -3.28
CA MET A 220 -12.52 10.80 -2.60
C MET A 220 -12.95 12.17 -2.05
N LYS A 221 -13.74 12.96 -2.79
CA LYS A 221 -14.34 14.19 -2.27
C LYS A 221 -15.22 13.93 -1.05
N LYS A 222 -16.07 12.89 -1.08
CA LYS A 222 -16.94 12.52 0.05
C LYS A 222 -16.14 12.08 1.27
N LEU A 223 -15.08 11.29 1.08
CA LEU A 223 -14.17 10.87 2.16
C LEU A 223 -13.41 12.07 2.75
N ARG A 224 -12.86 12.95 1.91
CA ARG A 224 -12.16 14.17 2.34
C ARG A 224 -13.06 15.11 3.13
N SER A 225 -14.27 15.39 2.64
CA SER A 225 -15.26 16.20 3.38
C SER A 225 -15.68 15.52 4.69
N GLY A 226 -15.91 14.21 4.67
CA GLY A 226 -16.21 13.44 5.87
C GLY A 226 -15.10 13.51 6.91
N PHE A 227 -13.85 13.42 6.46
CA PHE A 227 -12.66 13.56 7.30
C PHE A 227 -12.55 14.97 7.85
N ALA A 228 -12.75 16.03 7.05
CA ALA A 228 -12.65 17.41 7.51
C ALA A 228 -13.75 17.77 8.53
N MET A 229 -14.98 17.30 8.32
CA MET A 229 -16.15 17.68 9.12
C MET A 229 -16.46 16.74 10.30
N ASP A 230 -15.60 15.78 10.63
CA ASP A 230 -15.88 14.78 11.69
C ASP A 230 -17.13 13.92 11.44
N THR A 231 -17.43 13.62 10.17
CA THR A 231 -18.64 12.89 9.78
C THR A 231 -18.36 11.53 9.10
N LEU A 232 -17.13 11.00 9.23
CA LEU A 232 -16.79 9.67 8.72
C LEU A 232 -17.70 8.57 9.28
N GLU A 233 -18.10 8.66 10.55
CA GLU A 233 -19.06 7.75 11.18
C GLU A 233 -20.41 7.69 10.44
N ASN A 234 -20.85 8.80 9.85
CA ASN A 234 -22.09 8.84 9.07
C ASN A 234 -21.94 8.04 7.77
N ILE A 235 -20.75 8.05 7.17
CA ILE A 235 -20.44 7.24 5.98
C ILE A 235 -20.44 5.75 6.36
N ILE A 236 -19.88 5.40 7.52
CA ILE A 236 -19.83 4.03 8.03
C ILE A 236 -21.23 3.47 8.32
N LYS A 237 -22.12 4.28 8.90
CA LYS A 237 -23.46 3.84 9.33
C LYS A 237 -24.51 3.80 8.21
N LYS A 238 -24.38 4.62 7.16
CA LYS A 238 -25.41 4.83 6.13
C LYS A 238 -25.86 3.58 5.34
N ARG A 239 -25.13 2.45 5.38
CA ARG A 239 -25.54 1.20 4.72
C ARG A 239 -26.20 0.14 5.60
N LYS A 240 -26.30 0.32 6.93
CA LYS A 240 -27.09 -0.61 7.76
C LYS A 240 -28.60 -0.51 7.54
N ILE A 241 -29.08 0.43 6.71
CA ILE A 241 -30.51 0.73 6.53
C ILE A 241 -31.05 0.22 5.17
N GLU A 242 -30.21 -0.29 4.28
CA GLU A 242 -30.65 -0.90 3.00
C GLU A 242 -30.59 -2.43 3.07
N GLU A 243 -31.35 -3.04 3.99
CA GLU A 243 -31.81 -4.42 3.79
C GLU A 243 -33.00 -4.40 2.83
N PRO A 244 -33.02 -5.23 1.76
CA PRO A 244 -34.14 -5.26 0.83
C PRO A 244 -35.40 -5.74 1.58
N LYS A 245 -36.48 -4.94 1.48
CA LYS A 245 -37.82 -5.43 1.84
C LYS A 245 -38.06 -6.72 1.06
N LYS A 246 -38.23 -7.84 1.78
CA LYS A 246 -38.80 -9.06 1.22
C LYS A 246 -40.09 -8.70 0.48
N PRO A 247 -40.30 -9.18 -0.76
CA PRO A 247 -41.60 -9.07 -1.39
C PRO A 247 -42.60 -9.89 -0.55
N THR A 248 -43.70 -9.26 -0.17
CA THR A 248 -44.85 -9.91 0.46
C THR A 248 -45.45 -10.84 -0.59
N GLU A 249 -45.37 -12.15 -0.36
CA GLU A 249 -46.17 -13.14 -1.07
C GLU A 249 -47.64 -12.98 -0.67
N GLY A 250 -48.53 -13.04 -1.67
CA GLY A 250 -49.93 -13.42 -1.47
C GLY A 250 -50.95 -12.44 -2.00
N GLU A 251 -51.31 -12.57 -3.28
CA GLU A 251 -52.71 -12.48 -3.70
C GLU A 251 -52.96 -13.53 -4.81
N PRO A 252 -54.04 -14.34 -4.72
CA PRO A 252 -54.24 -15.52 -5.55
C PRO A 252 -54.74 -15.19 -6.95
N GLU A 253 -54.19 -15.90 -7.93
CA GLU A 253 -54.67 -15.95 -9.32
C GLU A 253 -56.15 -16.37 -9.35
N LYS A 254 -57.00 -15.50 -9.89
CA LYS A 254 -58.33 -15.89 -10.35
C LYS A 254 -58.18 -16.66 -11.67
N LEU A 255 -58.43 -17.97 -11.63
CA LEU A 255 -58.79 -18.73 -12.83
C LEU A 255 -60.04 -18.09 -13.46
N GLN A 256 -59.91 -17.62 -14.70
CA GLN A 256 -61.04 -17.40 -15.58
C GLN A 256 -61.18 -18.62 -16.48
N ASP A 257 -62.24 -19.40 -16.22
CA ASP A 257 -62.77 -20.36 -17.17
C ASP A 257 -63.18 -19.63 -18.46
N LYS A 258 -62.70 -20.15 -19.59
CA LYS A 258 -63.25 -19.88 -20.92
C LYS A 258 -63.89 -21.16 -21.43
N ASP A 259 -65.22 -21.17 -21.43
CA ASP A 259 -66.05 -21.97 -22.33
C ASP A 259 -67.26 -21.10 -22.68
N VAL A 260 -67.26 -20.53 -23.89
CA VAL A 260 -68.34 -20.40 -24.92
C VAL A 260 -67.72 -19.73 -26.15
#